data_AF-A0A4Z1DIN3-F1
#
_entry.id   AF-A0A4Z1DIN3-F1
#
_cell.length_a   1.000
_cell.length_b   1.000
_cell.length_c   1.000
_cell.angle_alpha   90.00
_cell.angle_beta   90.00
_cell.angle_gamma   90.00
#
_symmetry.space_group_name_H-M   'P 1'
#
loop_
_entity.id
_entity.type
_entity.pdbx_description
1 polymer ?
#
loop_
_entity_poly.entity_id
_entity_poly.type
_entity_poly.pdbx_seq_one_letter_code
_entity_poly.pdbx_strand_id
1 'polypeptide(L)'
;MAGSDERARHWRYAELPGVDLLRAHYIRKTFVRHTHENFVIAAIVDGVEVFHHRGADVSVGAGALALVNPDTPHTGRAGVPEGWRYGAVYPSPEVVAGIAAETTTIRGTPGFVAPMVDDPYTVRLVHQILRAAEEGNALAADTLLSVAVTRLLRLNGGPLPERRPRSAGAGIAARARAVLEERMAEPPGLERLATDLGTSRFALLRAFRDAYGMPPHTWLTDARVRRARLLLDTGTPPAEAAALVGFTDQPHLNRHFARIVGVPPGAYQRERENVGGRNNVQDGAGRAAVASGAWHSDRQHSRTEPPRTRESRTAPSYGTPSGSASP
;
A
#
# COMPACT_ATOMS: atom_id res chain seq x y z
N MET A 1 14.33 -27.90 -2.68
CA MET A 1 13.66 -26.75 -2.02
C MET A 1 12.97 -25.97 -3.11
N ALA A 2 11.64 -25.99 -3.18
CA ALA A 2 10.90 -25.18 -4.15
C ALA A 2 11.24 -23.70 -3.88
N GLY A 3 11.78 -23.01 -4.88
CA GLY A 3 11.99 -21.56 -4.80
C GLY A 3 10.65 -20.92 -4.42
N SER A 4 10.66 -19.95 -3.52
CA SER A 4 9.43 -19.28 -3.13
C SER A 4 8.75 -18.70 -4.38
N ASP A 5 7.51 -19.11 -4.65
CA ASP A 5 6.67 -18.51 -5.72
C ASP A 5 6.39 -17.01 -5.48
N GLU A 6 6.80 -16.50 -4.32
CA GLU A 6 6.79 -15.09 -3.98
C GLU A 6 7.83 -14.31 -4.78
N ARG A 7 7.38 -13.26 -5.46
CA ARG A 7 8.22 -12.36 -6.25
C ARG A 7 7.72 -10.94 -6.10
N ALA A 8 8.63 -10.00 -5.98
CA ALA A 8 8.29 -8.58 -5.91
C ALA A 8 9.38 -7.74 -6.57
N ARG A 9 8.95 -6.72 -7.31
CA ARG A 9 9.82 -5.73 -7.95
C ARG A 9 9.27 -4.36 -7.63
N HIS A 10 10.09 -3.51 -7.01
CA HIS A 10 9.75 -2.14 -6.64
C HIS A 10 10.72 -1.18 -7.32
N TRP A 11 10.23 -0.37 -8.26
CA TRP A 11 11.09 0.47 -9.12
C TRP A 11 10.53 1.89 -9.28
N ARG A 12 11.30 2.74 -9.96
CA ARG A 12 10.87 4.05 -10.45
C ARG A 12 11.04 4.09 -11.96
N TYR A 13 10.29 4.97 -12.61
CA TYR A 13 10.48 5.26 -14.02
C TYR A 13 10.79 6.76 -14.15
N ALA A 14 11.93 7.11 -14.78
CA ALA A 14 12.43 8.49 -14.83
C ALA A 14 11.40 9.46 -15.44
N GLU A 15 10.72 9.00 -16.50
CA GLU A 15 9.70 9.78 -17.22
C GLU A 15 8.33 9.78 -16.53
N LEU A 16 8.23 9.22 -15.31
CA LEU A 16 7.05 9.28 -14.46
C LEU A 16 7.46 9.73 -13.04
N PRO A 17 7.94 10.98 -12.89
CA PRO A 17 8.49 11.48 -11.63
C PRO A 17 7.44 11.50 -10.52
N GLY A 18 7.88 11.31 -9.28
CA GLY A 18 6.97 11.31 -8.11
C GLY A 18 6.10 10.05 -7.98
N VAL A 19 6.36 9.01 -8.77
CA VAL A 19 5.57 7.75 -8.72
C VAL A 19 6.50 6.55 -8.53
N ASP A 20 6.34 5.87 -7.40
CA ASP A 20 6.94 4.53 -7.23
C ASP A 20 6.01 3.47 -7.83
N LEU A 21 6.59 2.38 -8.32
CA LEU A 21 5.88 1.29 -9.00
C LEU A 21 6.22 -0.04 -8.33
N LEU A 22 5.21 -0.91 -8.17
CA LEU A 22 5.39 -2.26 -7.64
C LEU A 22 4.60 -3.27 -8.47
N ARG A 23 5.21 -4.43 -8.71
CA ARG A 23 4.51 -5.68 -9.02
C ARG A 23 4.90 -6.70 -7.98
N ALA A 24 3.92 -7.42 -7.44
CA ALA A 24 4.20 -8.47 -6.49
C ALA A 24 3.22 -9.63 -6.59
N HIS A 25 3.72 -10.80 -6.21
CA HIS A 25 2.98 -11.99 -5.85
C HIS A 25 3.49 -12.42 -4.48
N TYR A 26 2.58 -12.48 -3.50
CA TYR A 26 2.90 -12.84 -2.14
C TYR A 26 1.95 -13.92 -1.64
N ILE A 27 2.47 -14.85 -0.85
CA ILE A 27 1.73 -15.99 -0.30
C ILE A 27 1.76 -15.94 1.22
N ARG A 28 2.96 -15.87 1.80
CA ARG A 28 3.19 -15.87 3.25
C ARG A 28 3.53 -14.48 3.78
N LYS A 29 3.76 -13.52 2.89
CA LYS A 29 4.07 -12.14 3.27
C LYS A 29 3.00 -11.58 4.21
N THR A 30 3.46 -10.99 5.30
CA THR A 30 2.65 -10.10 6.13
C THR A 30 3.39 -8.78 6.28
N PHE A 31 2.77 -7.70 5.82
CA PHE A 31 3.17 -6.34 6.09
C PHE A 31 2.77 -5.97 7.52
N VAL A 32 3.76 -5.58 8.32
CA VAL A 32 3.50 -5.06 9.67
C VAL A 32 2.76 -3.73 9.60
N ARG A 33 2.25 -3.26 10.73
CA ARG A 33 1.67 -1.92 10.77
C ARG A 33 2.71 -0.87 10.37
N HIS A 34 2.43 -0.12 9.30
CA HIS A 34 3.34 0.86 8.70
C HIS A 34 2.55 1.98 8.02
N THR A 35 3.27 2.99 7.53
CA THR A 35 2.71 4.09 6.72
C THR A 35 3.48 4.28 5.41
N HIS A 36 2.90 5.06 4.51
CA HIS A 36 3.57 5.55 3.30
C HIS A 36 3.44 7.06 3.20
N GLU A 37 4.46 7.72 2.66
CA GLU A 37 4.42 9.15 2.32
C GLU A 37 3.61 9.42 1.05
N ASN A 38 3.54 8.42 0.17
CA ASN A 38 2.77 8.45 -1.07
C ASN A 38 1.43 7.76 -0.88
N PHE A 39 0.51 8.01 -1.81
CA PHE A 39 -0.69 7.18 -1.92
C PHE A 39 -0.30 5.74 -2.24
N VAL A 40 -1.16 4.79 -1.88
CA VAL A 40 -1.12 3.43 -2.41
C VAL A 40 -2.36 3.22 -3.23
N ILE A 41 -2.18 2.88 -4.51
CA ILE A 41 -3.24 2.42 -5.41
C ILE A 41 -2.84 1.02 -5.87
N ALA A 42 -3.29 0.01 -5.13
CA ALA A 42 -2.95 -1.39 -5.36
C ALA A 42 -4.11 -2.11 -6.07
N ALA A 43 -3.88 -2.52 -7.31
CA ALA A 43 -4.82 -3.22 -8.16
C ALA A 43 -4.62 -4.75 -8.06
N ILE A 44 -5.61 -5.45 -7.53
CA ILE A 44 -5.54 -6.91 -7.31
C ILE A 44 -6.00 -7.63 -8.58
N VAL A 45 -5.17 -8.52 -9.11
CA VAL A 45 -5.49 -9.36 -10.29
C VAL A 45 -5.75 -10.81 -9.95
N ASP A 46 -5.35 -11.24 -8.76
CA ASP A 46 -5.48 -12.62 -8.31
C ASP A 46 -5.43 -12.73 -6.80
N GLY A 47 -6.12 -13.72 -6.25
CA GLY A 47 -6.20 -13.94 -4.82
C GLY A 47 -6.90 -12.81 -4.06
N VAL A 48 -6.54 -12.67 -2.77
CA VAL A 48 -7.17 -11.70 -1.85
C VAL A 48 -6.11 -11.07 -0.96
N GLU A 49 -6.05 -9.74 -0.93
CA GLU A 49 -5.36 -8.99 0.10
C GLU A 49 -6.31 -8.68 1.26
N VAL A 50 -5.84 -8.88 2.49
CA VAL A 50 -6.52 -8.37 3.69
C VAL A 50 -5.59 -7.38 4.37
N PHE A 51 -6.07 -6.16 4.59
CA PHE A 51 -5.33 -5.15 5.35
C PHE A 51 -6.20 -4.53 6.43
N HIS A 52 -5.59 -4.26 7.57
CA HIS A 52 -6.24 -3.56 8.65
C HIS A 52 -6.15 -2.05 8.42
N HIS A 53 -7.30 -1.37 8.36
CA HIS A 53 -7.43 0.06 8.11
C HIS A 53 -8.42 0.68 9.10
N ARG A 54 -8.02 1.74 9.81
CA ARG A 54 -8.87 2.50 10.76
C ARG A 54 -9.71 1.63 11.73
N GLY A 55 -9.15 0.52 12.21
CA GLY A 55 -9.78 -0.34 13.22
C GLY A 55 -10.53 -1.56 12.69
N ALA A 56 -10.63 -1.72 11.36
CA ALA A 56 -11.28 -2.87 10.74
C ALA A 56 -10.38 -3.54 9.70
N ASP A 57 -10.58 -4.83 9.47
CA ASP A 57 -9.97 -5.55 8.37
C ASP A 57 -10.79 -5.34 7.09
N VAL A 58 -10.11 -5.01 6.00
CA VAL A 58 -10.69 -4.82 4.66
C VAL A 58 -10.14 -5.93 3.77
N SER A 59 -11.03 -6.69 3.11
CA SER A 59 -10.67 -7.74 2.16
C SER A 59 -10.85 -7.25 0.73
N VAL A 60 -9.82 -7.38 -0.10
CA VAL A 60 -9.80 -6.90 -1.48
C VAL A 60 -9.40 -8.05 -2.40
N GLY A 61 -10.37 -8.55 -3.15
CA GLY A 61 -10.17 -9.62 -4.11
C GLY A 61 -9.81 -9.11 -5.51
N ALA A 62 -9.55 -10.05 -6.41
CA ALA A 62 -9.30 -9.77 -7.82
C ALA A 62 -10.41 -8.89 -8.44
N GLY A 63 -10.01 -7.87 -9.20
CA GLY A 63 -10.92 -6.90 -9.83
C GLY A 63 -11.16 -5.63 -9.01
N ALA A 64 -10.71 -5.58 -7.76
CA ALA A 64 -10.80 -4.41 -6.89
C ALA A 64 -9.44 -3.74 -6.64
N LEU A 65 -9.50 -2.51 -6.13
CA LEU A 65 -8.35 -1.73 -5.70
C LEU A 65 -8.34 -1.56 -4.18
N ALA A 66 -7.18 -1.79 -3.56
CA ALA A 66 -6.86 -1.34 -2.22
C ALA A 66 -6.25 0.07 -2.29
N LEU A 67 -6.79 0.99 -1.49
CA LEU A 67 -6.47 2.40 -1.48
C LEU A 67 -6.01 2.84 -0.10
N VAL A 68 -4.82 3.45 -0.03
CA VAL A 68 -4.27 3.99 1.22
C VAL A 68 -3.82 5.42 0.98
N ASN A 69 -4.31 6.35 1.79
CA ASN A 69 -3.87 7.73 1.77
C ASN A 69 -2.50 7.88 2.47
N PRO A 70 -1.72 8.91 2.14
CA PRO A 70 -0.49 9.25 2.86
C PRO A 70 -0.66 9.26 4.38
N ASP A 71 0.40 8.87 5.08
CA ASP A 71 0.48 8.82 6.55
C ASP A 71 -0.69 8.07 7.21
N THR A 72 -1.25 7.07 6.52
CA THR A 72 -2.35 6.25 7.06
C THR A 72 -1.83 4.89 7.51
N PRO A 73 -1.85 4.58 8.82
CA PRO A 73 -1.46 3.28 9.35
C PRO A 73 -2.31 2.15 8.79
N HIS A 74 -1.64 1.15 8.24
CA HIS A 74 -2.28 -0.05 7.73
C HIS A 74 -1.34 -1.27 7.80
N THR A 75 -1.88 -2.45 7.56
CA THR A 75 -1.14 -3.72 7.43
C THR A 75 -1.34 -4.29 6.04
N GLY A 76 -0.97 -5.56 5.80
CA GLY A 76 -1.32 -6.28 4.59
C GLY A 76 -0.94 -7.75 4.74
N ARG A 77 -1.80 -8.66 4.32
CA ARG A 77 -1.58 -10.11 4.37
C ARG A 77 -2.44 -10.80 3.32
N ALA A 78 -2.13 -12.06 3.04
CA ALA A 78 -3.00 -12.90 2.23
C ALA A 78 -4.31 -13.17 2.97
N GLY A 79 -5.43 -13.07 2.25
CA GLY A 79 -6.75 -13.50 2.70
C GLY A 79 -7.07 -14.97 2.37
N VAL A 80 -6.30 -15.58 1.47
CA VAL A 80 -6.47 -16.96 1.00
C VAL A 80 -5.11 -17.68 0.92
N PRO A 81 -5.06 -19.04 1.00
CA PRO A 81 -3.81 -19.80 1.03
C PRO A 81 -2.90 -19.60 -0.19
N GLU A 82 -3.49 -19.32 -1.35
CA GLU A 82 -2.78 -19.08 -2.62
C GLU A 82 -2.09 -17.71 -2.66
N GLY A 83 -2.38 -16.83 -1.69
CA GLY A 83 -1.80 -15.50 -1.64
C GLY A 83 -2.59 -14.46 -2.43
N TRP A 84 -1.87 -13.46 -2.94
CA TRP A 84 -2.41 -12.45 -3.83
C TRP A 84 -1.35 -11.91 -4.79
N ARG A 85 -1.81 -11.55 -5.99
CA ARG A 85 -0.99 -10.97 -7.05
C ARG A 85 -1.57 -9.61 -7.42
N TYR A 86 -0.71 -8.61 -7.44
CA TYR A 86 -1.13 -7.23 -7.64
C TYR A 86 -0.05 -6.37 -8.28
N GLY A 87 -0.52 -5.26 -8.85
CA GLY A 87 0.30 -4.14 -9.26
C GLY A 87 -0.07 -2.92 -8.44
N ALA A 88 0.90 -2.12 -8.02
CA ALA A 88 0.63 -0.89 -7.31
C ALA A 88 1.39 0.29 -7.90
N VAL A 89 0.73 1.44 -7.92
CA VAL A 89 1.36 2.74 -8.17
C VAL A 89 1.28 3.56 -6.89
N TYR A 90 2.34 4.30 -6.60
CA TYR A 90 2.45 5.13 -5.41
C TYR A 90 2.71 6.60 -5.80
N PRO A 91 1.71 7.30 -6.36
CA PRO A 91 1.86 8.69 -6.71
C PRO A 91 2.04 9.55 -5.46
N SER A 92 2.93 10.53 -5.54
CA SER A 92 3.16 11.48 -4.46
C SER A 92 1.92 12.35 -4.21
N PRO A 93 1.79 12.97 -3.03
CA PRO A 93 0.73 13.92 -2.76
C PRO A 93 0.62 15.04 -3.78
N GLU A 94 1.76 15.51 -4.30
CA GLU A 94 1.85 16.57 -5.30
C GLU A 94 1.28 16.12 -6.65
N VAL A 95 1.58 14.89 -7.09
CA VAL A 95 1.04 14.32 -8.34
C VAL A 95 -0.49 14.20 -8.26
N VAL A 96 -1.00 13.65 -7.15
CA VAL A 96 -2.45 13.51 -6.96
C VAL A 96 -3.13 14.88 -6.85
N ALA A 97 -2.51 15.84 -6.16
CA ALA A 97 -3.03 17.20 -6.03
C ALA A 97 -3.09 17.94 -7.37
N GLY A 98 -2.06 17.80 -8.22
CA GLY A 98 -2.04 18.38 -9.57
C GLY A 98 -3.18 17.85 -10.43
N ILE A 99 -3.34 16.52 -10.50
CA ILE A 99 -4.43 15.88 -11.25
C ILE A 99 -5.80 16.29 -10.69
N ALA A 100 -5.94 16.34 -9.36
CA ALA A 100 -7.20 16.71 -8.73
C ALA A 100 -7.63 18.15 -9.06
N ALA A 101 -6.67 19.08 -9.11
CA ALA A 101 -6.91 20.49 -9.41
C ALA A 101 -7.44 20.72 -10.83
N GLU A 102 -7.01 19.91 -11.78
CA GLU A 102 -7.42 20.02 -13.19
C GLU A 102 -8.72 19.27 -13.51
N THR A 103 -9.00 18.18 -12.79
CA THR A 103 -10.01 17.19 -13.24
C THR A 103 -11.20 17.02 -12.31
N THR A 104 -11.17 17.64 -11.13
CA THR A 104 -12.18 17.49 -10.07
C THR A 104 -12.56 18.83 -9.44
N THR A 105 -13.57 18.81 -8.57
CA THR A 105 -14.01 19.98 -7.78
C THR A 105 -13.65 19.84 -6.29
N ILE A 106 -12.73 18.94 -5.94
CA ILE A 106 -12.35 18.70 -4.53
C ILE A 106 -11.61 19.93 -4.00
N ARG A 107 -12.08 20.47 -2.88
CA ARG A 107 -11.42 21.60 -2.19
C ARG A 107 -10.57 21.08 -1.03
N GLY A 108 -9.38 21.66 -0.84
CA GLY A 108 -8.42 21.22 0.19
C GLY A 108 -7.53 20.07 -0.30
N THR A 109 -6.94 19.31 0.63
CA THR A 109 -6.06 18.18 0.28
C THR A 109 -6.89 17.02 -0.25
N PRO A 110 -6.72 16.58 -1.51
CA PRO A 110 -7.49 15.47 -2.06
C PRO A 110 -7.01 14.14 -1.48
N GLY A 111 -7.92 13.17 -1.39
CA GLY A 111 -7.60 11.78 -1.13
C GLY A 111 -8.82 10.87 -1.22
N PHE A 112 -8.63 9.60 -0.88
CA PHE A 112 -9.65 8.58 -0.99
C PHE A 112 -10.50 8.48 0.29
N VAL A 113 -11.82 8.47 0.14
CA VAL A 113 -12.75 8.41 1.28
C VAL A 113 -12.93 6.98 1.79
N ALA A 114 -13.05 6.02 0.89
CA ALA A 114 -13.08 4.59 1.19
C ALA A 114 -11.72 3.93 0.91
N PRO A 115 -11.34 2.90 1.70
CA PRO A 115 -10.06 2.20 1.54
C PRO A 115 -10.07 1.17 0.39
N MET A 116 -11.22 0.94 -0.26
CA MET A 116 -11.35 -0.03 -1.34
C MET A 116 -12.39 0.45 -2.34
N VAL A 117 -12.15 0.15 -3.62
CA VAL A 117 -13.09 0.38 -4.71
C VAL A 117 -13.14 -0.87 -5.59
N ASP A 118 -14.34 -1.38 -5.85
CA ASP A 118 -14.58 -2.40 -6.88
C ASP A 118 -14.70 -1.70 -8.25
N ASP A 119 -13.60 -1.69 -9.00
CA ASP A 119 -13.55 -1.07 -10.33
C ASP A 119 -12.55 -1.81 -11.24
N PRO A 120 -12.99 -2.90 -11.88
CA PRO A 120 -12.13 -3.70 -12.75
C PRO A 120 -11.52 -2.92 -13.91
N TYR A 121 -12.11 -1.78 -14.30
CA TYR A 121 -11.55 -0.89 -15.31
C TYR A 121 -10.28 -0.20 -14.81
N THR A 122 -10.30 0.40 -13.62
CA THR A 122 -9.11 1.04 -13.05
C THR A 122 -8.04 0.01 -12.69
N VAL A 123 -8.42 -1.22 -12.28
CA VAL A 123 -7.45 -2.32 -12.15
C VAL A 123 -6.68 -2.53 -13.45
N ARG A 124 -7.36 -2.57 -14.60
CA ARG A 124 -6.68 -2.69 -15.91
C ARG A 124 -5.77 -1.50 -16.19
N LEU A 125 -6.22 -0.27 -15.92
CA LEU A 125 -5.41 0.94 -16.11
C LEU A 125 -4.11 0.85 -15.30
N VAL A 126 -4.17 0.49 -14.02
CA VAL A 126 -2.98 0.36 -13.16
C VAL A 126 -1.99 -0.64 -13.76
N HIS A 127 -2.46 -1.80 -14.22
CA HIS A 127 -1.58 -2.77 -14.87
C HIS A 127 -1.03 -2.31 -16.23
N GLN A 128 -1.77 -1.47 -16.96
CA GLN A 128 -1.29 -0.85 -18.18
C GLN A 128 -0.24 0.24 -17.91
N ILE A 129 -0.37 1.03 -16.82
CA ILE A 129 0.67 1.98 -16.37
C ILE A 129 1.98 1.23 -16.13
N LEU A 130 1.92 0.14 -15.35
CA LEU A 130 3.10 -0.66 -15.03
C LEU A 130 3.75 -1.24 -16.29
N ARG A 131 2.95 -1.73 -17.25
CA ARG A 131 3.43 -2.24 -18.53
C ARG A 131 4.08 -1.13 -19.37
N ALA A 132 3.43 0.02 -19.49
CA ALA A 132 3.94 1.16 -20.24
C ALA A 132 5.29 1.64 -19.68
N ALA A 133 5.43 1.70 -18.35
CA ALA A 133 6.70 2.04 -17.70
C ALA A 133 7.80 0.99 -17.95
N GLU A 134 7.45 -0.30 -17.97
CA GLU A 134 8.38 -1.39 -18.32
C GLU A 134 8.84 -1.31 -19.79
N GLU A 135 7.94 -0.92 -20.69
CA GLU A 135 8.18 -0.74 -22.12
C GLU A 135 8.85 0.60 -22.47
N GLY A 136 9.04 1.49 -21.50
CA GLY A 136 9.62 2.82 -21.73
C GLY A 136 8.70 3.78 -22.48
N ASN A 137 7.38 3.55 -22.44
CA ASN A 137 6.38 4.39 -23.09
C ASN A 137 5.88 5.47 -22.12
N ALA A 138 6.65 6.56 -22.03
CA ALA A 138 6.39 7.71 -21.15
C ALA A 138 4.97 8.27 -21.31
N LEU A 139 4.58 8.60 -22.54
CA LEU A 139 3.28 9.20 -22.84
C LEU A 139 2.12 8.32 -22.39
N ALA A 140 2.19 7.01 -22.65
CA ALA A 140 1.16 6.09 -22.21
C ALA A 140 1.12 5.95 -20.69
N ALA A 141 2.26 5.81 -20.02
CA ALA A 141 2.33 5.68 -18.56
C ALA A 141 1.71 6.89 -17.85
N ASP A 142 2.09 8.10 -18.28
CA ASP A 142 1.61 9.36 -17.72
C ASP A 142 0.12 9.60 -18.00
N THR A 143 -0.32 9.38 -19.25
CA THR A 143 -1.74 9.50 -19.64
C THR A 143 -2.62 8.54 -18.82
N LEU A 144 -2.22 7.27 -18.72
CA LEU A 144 -2.98 6.25 -18.00
C LEU A 144 -3.02 6.53 -16.49
N LEU A 145 -1.94 7.06 -15.91
CA LEU A 145 -1.91 7.48 -14.51
C LEU A 145 -2.91 8.61 -14.27
N SER A 146 -2.89 9.65 -15.11
CA SER A 146 -3.81 10.77 -15.02
C SER A 146 -5.27 10.32 -15.12
N VAL A 147 -5.58 9.42 -16.07
CA VAL A 147 -6.92 8.84 -16.21
C VAL A 147 -7.33 8.01 -14.99
N ALA A 148 -6.44 7.14 -14.48
CA ALA A 148 -6.71 6.29 -13.33
C ALA A 148 -6.97 7.10 -12.05
N VAL A 149 -6.10 8.08 -11.75
CA VAL A 149 -6.24 8.95 -10.58
C VAL A 149 -7.49 9.81 -10.69
N THR A 150 -7.75 10.42 -11.85
CA THR A 150 -8.97 11.20 -12.09
C THR A 150 -10.22 10.37 -11.81
N ARG A 151 -10.26 9.15 -12.35
CA ARG A 151 -11.40 8.24 -12.17
C ARG A 151 -11.60 7.87 -10.70
N LEU A 152 -10.53 7.49 -10.00
CA LEU A 152 -10.61 7.16 -8.57
C LEU A 152 -11.07 8.34 -7.72
N LEU A 153 -10.58 9.56 -8.01
CA LEU A 153 -11.01 10.76 -7.30
C LEU A 153 -12.48 11.12 -7.60
N ARG A 154 -12.99 10.84 -8.81
CA ARG A 154 -14.42 11.05 -9.11
C ARG A 154 -15.33 10.03 -8.43
N LEU A 155 -14.88 8.77 -8.32
CA LEU A 155 -15.67 7.70 -7.71
C LEU A 155 -15.60 7.70 -6.18
N ASN A 156 -14.45 8.07 -5.62
CA ASN A 156 -14.10 7.85 -4.22
C ASN A 156 -13.22 8.97 -3.65
N GLY A 157 -13.12 10.13 -4.31
CA GLY A 157 -12.32 11.25 -3.84
C GLY A 157 -13.07 12.19 -2.92
N GLY A 158 -12.36 12.78 -1.97
CA GLY A 158 -12.86 13.82 -1.09
C GLY A 158 -11.72 14.55 -0.38
N PRO A 159 -12.05 15.62 0.38
CA PRO A 159 -11.06 16.31 1.20
C PRO A 159 -10.58 15.41 2.33
N LEU A 160 -9.26 15.24 2.46
CA LEU A 160 -8.67 14.64 3.65
C LEU A 160 -8.78 15.62 4.83
N PRO A 161 -9.12 15.12 6.04
CA PRO A 161 -9.23 15.98 7.21
C PRO A 161 -7.88 16.58 7.58
N GLU A 162 -7.84 17.90 7.81
CA GLU A 162 -6.66 18.56 8.35
C GLU A 162 -6.33 18.01 9.74
N ARG A 163 -5.17 17.35 9.86
CA ARG A 163 -4.61 16.85 11.12
C ARG A 163 -3.95 17.99 11.92
N ARG A 164 -4.71 19.02 12.30
CA ARG A 164 -4.22 19.98 13.31
C ARG A 164 -4.28 19.34 14.70
N PRO A 165 -3.24 19.44 15.54
CA PRO A 165 -3.32 19.00 16.93
C PRO A 165 -4.34 19.88 17.67
N ARG A 166 -5.58 19.40 17.80
CA ARG A 166 -6.67 20.17 18.43
C ARG A 166 -6.81 19.91 19.94
N SER A 167 -5.98 19.03 20.51
CA SER A 167 -5.99 18.69 21.94
C SER A 167 -4.58 18.75 22.55
N ALA A 168 -4.50 18.93 23.87
CA ALA A 168 -3.24 18.88 24.61
C ALA A 168 -2.49 17.55 24.37
N GLY A 169 -3.22 16.43 24.30
CA GLY A 169 -2.66 15.12 23.95
C GLY A 169 -2.06 15.09 22.53
N ALA A 170 -2.76 15.66 21.54
CA ALA A 170 -2.23 15.75 20.18
C ALA A 170 -0.96 16.61 20.11
N GLY A 171 -0.90 17.70 20.89
CA GLY A 171 0.31 18.52 21.02
C GLY A 171 1.49 17.77 21.65
N ILE A 172 1.23 16.96 22.69
CA ILE A 172 2.24 16.07 23.30
C ILE A 172 2.74 15.05 22.27
N ALA A 173 1.84 14.42 21.51
CA ALA A 173 2.20 13.46 20.48
C ALA A 173 3.04 14.09 19.36
N ALA A 174 2.71 15.31 18.93
CA ALA A 174 3.50 16.07 17.96
C ALA A 174 4.92 16.37 18.45
N ARG A 175 5.07 16.83 19.70
CA ARG A 175 6.40 17.06 20.29
C ARG A 175 7.19 15.75 20.46
N ALA A 176 6.53 14.68 20.89
CA ALA A 176 7.17 13.37 21.00
C ALA A 176 7.69 12.88 19.65
N ARG A 177 6.88 13.01 18.59
CA ARG A 177 7.30 12.70 17.21
C ARG A 177 8.53 13.52 16.82
N ALA A 178 8.53 14.83 17.03
CA ALA A 178 9.66 15.69 16.69
C ALA A 178 10.95 15.26 17.39
N VAL A 179 10.90 14.92 18.68
CA VAL A 179 12.06 14.40 19.43
C VAL A 179 12.56 13.07 18.85
N LEU A 180 11.63 12.17 18.47
CA LEU A 180 11.98 10.88 17.87
C LEU A 180 12.56 11.00 16.45
N GLU A 181 12.13 12.00 15.68
CA GLU A 181 12.71 12.32 14.37
C GLU A 181 14.11 12.91 14.50
N GLU A 182 14.28 13.88 15.40
CA GLU A 182 15.57 14.53 15.67
C GLU A 182 16.61 13.52 16.20
N ARG A 183 16.18 12.65 17.13
CA ARG A 183 17.06 11.68 17.80
C ARG A 183 16.80 10.26 17.31
N MET A 184 16.55 10.12 16.01
CA MET A 184 16.17 8.84 15.41
C MET A 184 17.21 7.74 15.60
N ALA A 185 18.50 8.08 15.56
CA ALA A 185 19.59 7.12 15.78
C ALA A 185 19.63 6.60 17.23
N GLU A 186 19.52 7.53 18.18
CA GLU A 186 19.62 7.29 19.62
C GLU A 186 18.42 7.91 20.36
N PRO A 187 17.23 7.28 20.27
CA PRO A 187 16.02 7.84 20.84
C PRO A 187 16.04 7.73 22.37
N PRO A 188 15.43 8.69 23.10
CA PRO A 188 15.26 8.55 24.54
C PRO A 188 14.33 7.36 24.86
N GLY A 189 14.53 6.75 26.03
CA GLY A 189 13.59 5.77 26.57
C GLY A 189 12.22 6.41 26.87
N LEU A 190 11.16 5.59 26.87
CA LEU A 190 9.78 6.08 27.02
C LEU A 190 9.55 6.90 28.30
N GLU A 191 10.15 6.50 29.43
CA GLU A 191 10.06 7.25 30.69
C GLU A 191 10.65 8.65 30.55
N ARG A 192 11.88 8.74 30.03
CA ARG A 192 12.56 10.02 29.81
C ARG A 192 11.79 10.90 28.83
N LEU A 193 11.32 10.34 27.72
CA LEU A 193 10.51 11.08 26.75
C LEU A 193 9.22 11.63 27.38
N ALA A 194 8.57 10.86 28.26
CA ALA A 194 7.37 11.32 28.95
C ALA A 194 7.68 12.44 29.96
N THR A 195 8.74 12.29 30.76
CA THR A 195 9.21 13.30 31.72
C THR A 195 9.59 14.60 31.04
N ASP A 196 10.40 14.54 29.97
CA ASP A 196 10.84 15.72 29.20
C ASP A 196 9.65 16.50 28.60
N LEU A 197 8.52 15.81 28.35
CA LEU A 197 7.30 16.39 27.79
C LEU A 197 6.24 16.75 28.84
N GLY A 198 6.52 16.53 30.13
CA GLY A 198 5.62 16.83 31.24
C GLY A 198 4.36 15.95 31.29
N THR A 199 4.48 14.66 30.93
CA THR A 199 3.35 13.71 30.89
C THR A 199 3.71 12.36 31.51
N SER A 200 2.72 11.53 31.84
CA SER A 200 2.96 10.13 32.19
C SER A 200 3.18 9.25 30.95
N ARG A 201 3.90 8.14 31.10
CA ARG A 201 4.11 7.12 30.04
C ARG A 201 2.82 6.67 29.38
N PHE A 202 1.80 6.33 30.18
CA PHE A 202 0.53 5.83 29.65
C PHE A 202 -0.26 6.91 28.92
N ALA A 203 -0.24 8.16 29.40
CA ALA A 203 -0.85 9.27 28.70
C ALA A 203 -0.14 9.55 27.36
N LEU A 204 1.20 9.48 27.33
CA LEU A 204 1.97 9.61 26.10
C LEU A 204 1.65 8.49 25.10
N LEU A 205 1.63 7.23 25.53
CA LEU A 205 1.29 6.10 24.66
C LEU A 205 -0.10 6.22 24.04
N ARG A 206 -1.11 6.61 24.84
CA ARG A 206 -2.47 6.84 24.35
C ARG A 206 -2.51 8.00 23.36
N ALA A 207 -1.99 9.15 23.76
CA ALA A 207 -1.96 10.34 22.91
C ALA A 207 -1.26 10.09 21.57
N PHE A 208 -0.14 9.36 21.58
CA PHE A 208 0.59 9.01 20.36
C PHE A 208 -0.20 8.03 19.47
N ARG A 209 -0.81 7.01 20.07
CA ARG A 209 -1.66 6.07 19.33
C ARG A 209 -2.91 6.75 18.75
N ASP A 210 -3.52 7.68 19.48
CA ASP A 210 -4.69 8.40 19.01
C ASP A 210 -4.34 9.35 17.86
N ALA A 211 -3.16 9.99 17.92
CA ALA A 211 -2.69 10.91 16.88
C ALA A 211 -2.17 10.20 15.62
N TYR A 212 -1.44 9.09 15.77
CA TYR A 212 -0.70 8.44 14.68
C TYR A 212 -1.09 6.98 14.42
N GLY A 213 -2.09 6.46 15.12
CA GLY A 213 -2.63 5.11 14.94
C GLY A 213 -1.68 3.96 15.30
N MET A 214 -0.52 4.24 15.92
CA MET A 214 0.44 3.23 16.38
C MET A 214 1.27 3.73 17.57
N PRO A 215 1.90 2.83 18.36
CA PRO A 215 2.79 3.22 19.46
C PRO A 215 4.10 3.88 18.98
N PRO A 216 4.77 4.69 19.83
CA PRO A 216 5.99 5.42 19.47
C PRO A 216 7.12 4.54 18.89
N HIS A 217 7.36 3.35 19.45
CA HIS A 217 8.43 2.47 18.96
C HIS A 217 8.14 1.91 17.56
N THR A 218 6.89 1.51 17.30
CA THR A 218 6.46 1.06 15.97
C THR A 218 6.58 2.19 14.96
N TRP A 219 6.15 3.39 15.37
CA TRP A 219 6.26 4.60 14.55
C TRP A 219 7.72 4.95 14.22
N LEU A 220 8.61 4.90 15.21
CA LEU A 220 10.03 5.18 14.99
C LEU A 220 10.65 4.16 14.01
N THR A 221 10.31 2.88 14.14
CA THR A 221 10.79 1.85 13.21
C THR A 221 10.34 2.12 11.78
N ASP A 222 9.08 2.52 11.59
CA ASP A 222 8.54 2.94 10.29
C ASP A 222 9.27 4.18 9.74
N ALA A 223 9.46 5.20 10.58
CA ALA A 223 10.19 6.42 10.22
C ALA A 223 11.65 6.16 9.83
N ARG A 224 12.34 5.23 10.53
CA ARG A 224 13.69 4.78 10.18
C ARG A 224 13.75 4.12 8.81
N VAL A 225 12.77 3.27 8.48
CA VAL A 225 12.69 2.66 7.14
C VAL A 225 12.41 3.72 6.07
N ARG A 226 11.53 4.69 6.32
CA ARG A 226 11.31 5.81 5.39
C ARG A 226 12.59 6.61 5.16
N ARG A 227 13.32 6.97 6.22
CA ARG A 227 14.60 7.67 6.08
C ARG A 227 15.64 6.83 5.34
N ALA A 228 15.70 5.53 5.60
CA ALA A 228 16.58 4.62 4.87
C ALA A 228 16.24 4.56 3.37
N ARG A 229 14.96 4.59 2.97
CA ARG A 229 14.56 4.68 1.55
C ARG A 229 15.16 5.90 0.88
N LEU A 230 15.09 7.06 1.52
CA LEU A 230 15.66 8.31 0.98
C LEU A 230 17.17 8.23 0.80
N LEU A 231 17.89 7.62 1.76
CA LEU A 231 19.33 7.41 1.66
C LEU A 231 19.69 6.43 0.52
N LEU A 232 18.93 5.34 0.39
CA LEU A 232 19.11 4.36 -0.69
C LEU A 232 18.79 4.96 -2.06
N ASP A 233 17.78 5.83 -2.15
CA ASP A 233 17.43 6.56 -3.36
C ASP A 233 18.59 7.46 -3.84
N THR A 234 19.42 7.95 -2.92
CA THR A 234 20.63 8.76 -3.21
C THR A 234 21.92 7.93 -3.31
N GLY A 235 21.84 6.60 -3.29
CA GLY A 235 22.99 5.71 -3.47
C GLY A 235 23.75 5.35 -2.19
N THR A 236 23.30 5.75 -1.00
CA THR A 236 23.96 5.35 0.26
C THR A 236 23.89 3.82 0.43
N PRO A 237 25.02 3.13 0.69
CA PRO A 237 25.02 1.68 0.89
C PRO A 237 24.10 1.24 2.06
N PRO A 238 23.45 0.05 1.98
CA PRO A 238 22.49 -0.36 3.01
C PRO A 238 23.08 -0.49 4.42
N ALA A 239 24.36 -0.84 4.55
CA ALA A 239 25.04 -0.90 5.85
C ALA A 239 25.21 0.48 6.49
N GLU A 240 25.61 1.48 5.69
CA GLU A 240 25.74 2.86 6.15
C GLU A 240 24.37 3.47 6.46
N ALA A 241 23.38 3.23 5.59
CA ALA A 241 22.00 3.67 5.82
C ALA A 241 21.44 3.09 7.12
N ALA A 242 21.74 1.84 7.46
CA ALA A 242 21.32 1.22 8.71
C ALA A 242 21.87 1.97 9.93
N ALA A 243 23.16 2.29 9.94
CA ALA A 243 23.80 3.04 11.02
C ALA A 243 23.24 4.46 11.15
N LEU A 244 23.10 5.18 10.03
CA LEU A 244 22.60 6.57 10.00
C LEU A 244 21.18 6.73 10.56
N VAL A 245 20.32 5.72 10.36
CA VAL A 245 18.93 5.78 10.85
C VAL A 245 18.76 5.06 12.20
N GLY A 246 19.81 4.49 12.80
CA GLY A 246 19.73 3.86 14.12
C GLY A 246 19.24 2.41 14.14
N PHE A 247 19.42 1.67 13.05
CA PHE A 247 19.41 0.21 13.13
C PHE A 247 20.77 -0.29 13.62
N THR A 248 20.76 -1.35 14.44
CA THR A 248 21.97 -1.95 15.01
C THR A 248 22.98 -2.40 13.96
N ASP A 249 22.48 -2.96 12.86
CA ASP A 249 23.28 -3.47 11.76
C ASP A 249 22.44 -3.57 10.47
N GLN A 250 23.10 -3.89 9.35
CA GLN A 250 22.43 -4.10 8.07
C GLN A 250 21.40 -5.25 8.11
N PRO A 251 21.66 -6.43 8.71
CA PRO A 251 20.63 -7.45 8.88
C PRO A 251 19.37 -6.96 9.57
N HIS A 252 19.48 -6.09 10.58
CA HIS A 252 18.37 -5.49 11.28
C HIS A 252 17.55 -4.58 10.36
N LEU A 253 18.21 -3.70 9.60
CA LEU A 253 17.55 -2.93 8.53
C LEU A 253 16.87 -3.86 7.52
N ASN A 254 17.56 -4.89 7.01
CA ASN A 254 17.02 -5.80 6.00
C ASN A 254 15.69 -6.43 6.44
N ARG A 255 15.61 -6.88 7.70
CA ARG A 255 14.38 -7.48 8.26
C ARG A 255 13.23 -6.49 8.29
N HIS A 256 13.44 -5.28 8.81
CA HIS A 256 12.36 -4.27 8.91
C HIS A 256 11.99 -3.69 7.56
N PHE A 257 12.97 -3.34 6.74
CA PHE A 257 12.79 -2.80 5.42
C PHE A 257 11.99 -3.77 4.55
N ALA A 258 12.37 -5.06 4.51
CA ALA A 258 11.60 -6.05 3.78
C ALA A 258 10.17 -6.16 4.32
N ARG A 259 9.95 -6.21 5.64
CA ARG A 259 8.61 -6.32 6.26
C ARG A 259 7.69 -5.12 5.98
N ILE A 260 8.25 -3.95 5.69
CA ILE A 260 7.49 -2.70 5.46
C ILE A 260 7.39 -2.39 3.96
N VAL A 261 8.49 -2.46 3.21
CA VAL A 261 8.57 -2.07 1.79
C VAL A 261 8.23 -3.23 0.85
N GLY A 262 8.29 -4.47 1.33
CA GLY A 262 7.98 -5.67 0.54
C GLY A 262 9.18 -6.28 -0.19
N VAL A 263 10.26 -5.50 -0.39
CA VAL A 263 11.52 -5.94 -1.00
C VAL A 263 12.72 -5.66 -0.07
N PRO A 264 13.83 -6.40 -0.15
CA PRO A 264 15.05 -6.08 0.58
C PRO A 264 15.69 -4.76 0.10
N PRO A 265 16.43 -4.03 0.96
CA PRO A 265 16.98 -2.71 0.62
C PRO A 265 17.98 -2.76 -0.53
N GLY A 266 18.79 -3.82 -0.64
CA GLY A 266 19.71 -3.98 -1.77
C GLY A 266 18.98 -4.21 -3.11
N ALA A 267 17.83 -4.87 -3.11
CA ALA A 267 17.01 -5.00 -4.33
C ALA A 267 16.33 -3.68 -4.69
N TYR A 268 15.85 -2.96 -3.67
CA TYR A 268 15.29 -1.62 -3.82
C TYR A 268 16.28 -0.63 -4.42
N GLN A 269 17.51 -0.57 -3.91
CA GLN A 269 18.55 0.35 -4.36
C GLN A 269 18.97 0.11 -5.82
N ARG A 270 19.18 -1.15 -6.22
CA ARG A 270 19.52 -1.48 -7.62
C ARG A 270 18.48 -0.98 -8.62
N GLU A 271 17.19 -1.06 -8.27
CA GLU A 271 16.12 -0.53 -9.11
C GLU A 271 16.09 1.00 -9.19
N ARG A 272 16.77 1.72 -8.27
CA ARG A 272 16.95 3.17 -8.33
C ARG A 272 18.17 3.56 -9.17
N GLU A 273 19.26 2.81 -9.05
CA GLU A 273 20.48 3.00 -9.87
C GLU A 273 20.18 2.83 -11.37
N ASN A 274 19.34 1.84 -11.72
CA ASN A 274 18.93 1.57 -13.11
C ASN A 274 18.13 2.72 -13.76
N VAL A 275 17.55 3.63 -12.96
CA VAL A 275 16.84 4.81 -13.45
C VAL A 275 17.84 5.90 -13.87
N GLY A 276 18.94 6.06 -13.14
CA GLY A 276 20.01 7.00 -13.47
C GLY A 276 20.94 6.52 -14.58
N GLY A 277 21.13 5.20 -14.73
CA GLY A 277 22.08 4.60 -15.67
C GLY A 277 21.65 4.56 -17.15
N ARG A 278 20.36 4.80 -17.47
CA ARG A 278 19.87 4.76 -18.86
C ARG A 278 20.22 5.99 -19.70
N ASN A 279 20.84 7.01 -19.11
CA ASN A 279 21.32 8.20 -19.83
C ASN A 279 22.73 8.07 -20.40
N ASN A 280 23.47 6.99 -20.11
CA ASN A 280 24.75 6.70 -20.75
C ASN A 280 24.58 5.61 -21.81
N VAL A 281 24.23 6.02 -23.04
CA VAL A 281 24.36 5.16 -24.22
C VAL A 281 25.85 5.09 -24.57
N GLN A 282 26.52 4.10 -24.01
CA GLN A 282 27.64 3.32 -24.57
C GLN A 282 28.24 2.47 -23.43
N ASP A 283 27.80 1.22 -23.34
CA ASP A 283 28.68 0.04 -23.29
C ASP A 283 27.96 -1.22 -22.75
N GLY A 284 28.24 -2.34 -23.41
CA GLY A 284 28.42 -3.62 -22.74
C GLY A 284 27.16 -4.46 -22.50
N ALA A 285 26.91 -5.37 -23.45
CA ALA A 285 26.00 -6.49 -23.29
C ALA A 285 26.29 -7.33 -22.02
N GLY A 286 25.22 -7.73 -21.34
CA GLY A 286 25.19 -8.95 -20.52
C GLY A 286 24.91 -8.76 -19.03
N ARG A 287 23.64 -8.85 -18.63
CA ARG A 287 23.13 -9.89 -17.70
C ARG A 287 21.65 -9.70 -17.34
N ALA A 288 20.89 -10.75 -17.68
CA ALA A 288 19.61 -11.19 -17.11
C ALA A 288 18.58 -10.11 -16.69
N ALA A 289 17.97 -9.47 -17.68
CA ALA A 289 16.60 -8.99 -17.51
C ALA A 289 15.68 -10.21 -17.32
N VAL A 290 14.93 -10.24 -16.22
CA VAL A 290 13.80 -11.18 -16.09
C VAL A 290 12.81 -10.80 -17.19
N ALA A 291 12.65 -11.68 -18.17
CA ALA A 291 11.82 -11.43 -19.34
C ALA A 291 10.39 -11.06 -18.95
N SER A 292 9.85 -10.04 -19.61
CA SER A 292 8.47 -9.54 -19.56
C SER A 292 7.38 -10.60 -19.88
N GLY A 293 7.78 -11.82 -20.25
CA GLY A 293 6.90 -12.95 -20.52
C GLY A 293 6.29 -13.63 -19.28
N ALA A 294 6.90 -13.52 -18.10
CA ALA A 294 6.44 -14.25 -16.89
C ALA A 294 5.19 -13.68 -16.20
N TRP A 295 4.57 -12.65 -16.79
CA TRP A 295 3.40 -11.94 -16.23
C TRP A 295 2.14 -12.05 -17.09
N HIS A 296 2.23 -12.68 -18.26
CA HIS A 296 1.08 -12.94 -19.11
C HIS A 296 0.41 -14.22 -18.62
N SER A 297 -0.82 -14.10 -18.12
CA SER A 297 -1.65 -15.26 -17.76
C SER A 297 -2.06 -16.01 -19.02
N ASP A 298 -1.72 -17.29 -19.11
CA ASP A 298 -2.44 -18.25 -19.92
C ASP A 298 -3.92 -18.23 -19.50
N ARG A 299 -4.76 -17.63 -20.35
CA ARG A 299 -6.19 -17.95 -20.36
C ARG A 299 -6.37 -19.15 -21.28
N GLN A 300 -6.51 -20.34 -20.69
CA GLN A 300 -7.21 -21.42 -21.35
C GLN A 300 -8.33 -21.97 -20.47
N HIS A 301 -9.43 -22.27 -21.16
CA HIS A 301 -10.79 -22.42 -20.71
C HIS A 301 -11.02 -23.36 -19.52
N SER A 302 -11.92 -22.95 -18.62
CA SER A 302 -12.86 -23.87 -17.99
C SER A 302 -14.21 -23.17 -17.88
N ARG A 303 -15.10 -23.52 -18.81
CA ARG A 303 -16.54 -23.25 -18.70
C ARG A 303 -17.08 -24.16 -17.60
N THR A 304 -17.51 -23.58 -16.49
CA THR A 304 -18.37 -24.26 -15.52
C THR A 304 -19.80 -23.76 -15.73
N GLU A 305 -20.69 -24.68 -16.10
CA GLU A 305 -22.14 -24.46 -16.19
C GLU A 305 -22.73 -24.09 -14.81
N PRO A 306 -23.81 -23.30 -14.75
CA PRO A 306 -24.49 -23.01 -13.49
C PRO A 306 -25.34 -24.21 -13.05
N PRO A 307 -25.51 -24.42 -11.72
CA PRO A 307 -26.32 -25.53 -11.23
C PRO A 307 -27.81 -25.29 -11.51
N ARG A 308 -28.46 -26.33 -12.04
CA ARG A 308 -29.91 -26.37 -12.28
C ARG A 308 -30.66 -26.24 -10.97
N THR A 309 -31.51 -25.22 -10.87
CA THR A 309 -32.56 -25.09 -9.86
C THR A 309 -33.56 -26.24 -10.03
N ARG A 310 -33.74 -27.05 -8.98
CA ARG A 310 -34.78 -28.07 -8.96
C ARG A 310 -36.07 -27.43 -8.43
N GLU A 311 -36.96 -27.11 -9.35
CA GLU A 311 -38.33 -26.69 -9.09
C GLU A 311 -39.07 -27.76 -8.28
N SER A 312 -39.64 -27.35 -7.14
CA SER A 312 -40.66 -28.11 -6.43
C SER A 312 -42.01 -27.80 -7.07
N ARG A 313 -42.59 -28.81 -7.71
CA ARG A 313 -43.91 -28.72 -8.35
C ARG A 313 -45.01 -29.11 -7.36
N THR A 314 -45.86 -28.13 -7.08
CA THR A 314 -47.33 -28.19 -6.91
C THR A 314 -47.96 -29.03 -5.78
N ALA A 315 -48.67 -28.34 -4.89
CA ALA A 315 -50.03 -28.70 -4.47
C ALA A 315 -50.99 -27.60 -4.98
N PRO A 316 -52.21 -27.94 -5.41
CA PRO A 316 -53.35 -27.47 -4.61
C PRO A 316 -54.55 -28.43 -4.62
N SER A 317 -55.30 -28.46 -3.52
CA SER A 317 -56.76 -28.62 -3.60
C SER A 317 -57.42 -28.07 -2.33
N TYR A 318 -58.34 -27.14 -2.54
CA TYR A 318 -59.21 -26.54 -1.54
C TYR A 318 -60.31 -27.53 -1.12
N GLY A 319 -60.64 -27.55 0.16
CA GLY A 319 -61.82 -28.26 0.68
C GLY A 319 -62.03 -28.09 2.18
N THR A 320 -62.81 -27.09 2.58
CA THR A 320 -63.64 -27.05 3.81
C THR A 320 -65.05 -26.66 3.33
N PRO A 321 -66.17 -26.99 4.02
CA PRO A 321 -66.31 -26.92 5.49
C PRO A 321 -67.29 -27.95 6.14
N SER A 322 -67.36 -27.90 7.47
CA SER A 322 -68.42 -28.33 8.43
C SER A 322 -67.75 -29.06 9.61
N GLY A 323 -68.07 -28.88 10.89
CA GLY A 323 -69.07 -28.09 11.61
C GLY A 323 -69.19 -28.72 13.02
N SER A 324 -69.38 -27.91 14.08
CA SER A 324 -69.70 -28.27 15.49
C SER A 324 -68.65 -29.07 16.28
N ALA A 325 -68.53 -29.05 17.61
CA ALA A 325 -68.91 -28.18 18.73
C ALA A 325 -68.10 -28.72 19.96
N SER A 326 -67.76 -27.85 20.90
CA SER A 326 -67.05 -28.10 22.19
C SER A 326 -67.81 -29.02 23.17
N PRO A 327 -67.26 -29.41 24.35
CA PRO A 327 -65.94 -29.09 24.94
C PRO A 327 -64.98 -30.27 25.14
#